data_AF-X1AI04-F1
#
_entry.id   AF-X1AI04-F1
#
_cell.length_a   1.000
_cell.length_b   1.000
_cell.length_c   1.000
_cell.angle_alpha   90.00
_cell.angle_beta   90.00
_cell.angle_gamma   90.00
#
_symmetry.space_group_name_H-M   'P 1'
#
loop_
_entity.id
_entity.type
_entity.pdbx_description
1 polymer ?
#
loop_
_entity_poly.entity_id
_entity_poly.type
_entity_poly.pdbx_seq_one_letter_code
_entity_poly.pdbx_strand_id
1 'polypeptide(L)'
;NLNTEAAMTADKDKSISDSPPQGDDVQEPSSDSVQDVEPVVVTDDAVDGGDKADSQTAAPPRPHTESGRGVGTIALILAVVACIATVYMWYRFDVQARHQQEISAANLAGDLKAVTESARALEKQQDVLSAAQQKLDASQDELGKLIQEKLESSVSTLREQQEALAGSVSKIYESMDRSIDSWALEEVEQLLRMANQSVSLAGDIKGGIIGLELADKRLTELGNPELLEVRRLIAGELGQLKAVNQADLPGIAFRLAGIIATVDKLPLVNEPDRPVAAGSSQPAPDAEENMWMEAGQD
;
A
#
# COMPACT_ATOMS: atom_id res chain seq x y z
N ASN A 1 -6.41 23.95 4.66
CA ASN A 1 -5.44 23.26 3.79
C ASN A 1 -5.37 21.80 4.16
N LEU A 2 -5.51 20.86 3.24
CA LEU A 2 -5.93 20.98 1.83
C LEU A 2 -6.73 19.71 1.49
N ASN A 3 -7.82 19.88 0.74
CA ASN A 3 -8.60 18.78 0.20
C ASN A 3 -8.29 18.71 -1.30
N THR A 4 -7.80 17.55 -1.76
CA THR A 4 -7.47 17.25 -3.17
C THR A 4 -7.59 15.73 -3.30
N GLU A 5 -8.52 15.10 -4.02
CA GLU A 5 -9.20 15.47 -5.29
C GLU A 5 -8.34 15.23 -6.54
N ALA A 6 -8.36 13.98 -7.00
CA ALA A 6 -8.14 13.53 -8.37
C ALA A 6 -8.84 12.15 -8.50
N ALA A 7 -10.05 12.07 -9.06
CA ALA A 7 -10.37 12.06 -10.49
C ALA A 7 -10.25 10.65 -11.12
N MET A 8 -11.38 9.94 -11.15
CA MET A 8 -11.61 8.72 -11.95
C MET A 8 -12.73 9.03 -12.96
N THR A 9 -12.50 8.76 -14.24
CA THR A 9 -13.32 9.32 -15.34
C THR A 9 -14.43 8.39 -15.84
N ALA A 10 -15.49 9.02 -16.35
CA ALA A 10 -16.75 8.46 -16.82
C ALA A 10 -16.68 7.31 -17.86
N ASP A 11 -17.64 6.39 -17.76
CA ASP A 11 -18.63 6.03 -18.80
C ASP A 11 -19.72 5.09 -18.16
N LYS A 12 -20.98 4.93 -18.60
CA LYS A 12 -21.85 5.71 -19.53
C LYS A 12 -23.28 5.11 -19.67
N ASP A 13 -24.19 5.92 -20.21
CA ASP A 13 -25.52 5.62 -20.81
C ASP A 13 -26.54 4.70 -20.07
N LYS A 14 -27.66 5.36 -19.70
CA LYS A 14 -29.02 5.05 -20.18
C LYS A 14 -29.73 3.76 -19.72
N SER A 15 -30.78 3.95 -18.92
CA SER A 15 -31.90 3.00 -18.77
C SER A 15 -33.23 3.76 -18.71
N ILE A 16 -34.18 3.39 -19.58
CA ILE A 16 -35.59 3.82 -19.60
C ILE A 16 -36.40 2.62 -20.13
N SER A 17 -37.50 2.29 -19.44
CA SER A 17 -38.41 1.16 -19.72
C SER A 17 -37.76 -0.25 -19.60
N ASP A 18 -38.53 -1.33 -19.36
CA ASP A 18 -40.00 -1.44 -19.33
C ASP A 18 -40.52 -2.28 -18.14
N SER A 19 -41.85 -2.34 -17.97
CA SER A 19 -42.54 -3.12 -16.92
C SER A 19 -43.13 -4.46 -17.47
N PRO A 20 -44.13 -5.14 -16.85
CA PRO A 20 -43.95 -6.54 -16.41
C PRO A 20 -44.90 -7.51 -17.17
N PRO A 21 -45.26 -8.73 -16.68
CA PRO A 21 -46.02 -8.96 -15.43
C PRO A 21 -45.32 -10.03 -14.53
N GLN A 22 -45.65 -10.29 -13.26
CA GLN A 22 -46.93 -10.38 -12.53
C GLN A 22 -47.82 -11.57 -12.98
N GLY A 23 -48.45 -12.24 -12.00
CA GLY A 23 -49.29 -13.40 -12.22
C GLY A 23 -50.64 -13.28 -11.51
N ASP A 24 -51.57 -14.13 -11.95
CA ASP A 24 -52.79 -14.60 -11.28
C ASP A 24 -53.68 -13.55 -10.59
N ASP A 25 -54.73 -13.07 -11.29
CA ASP A 25 -56.11 -13.50 -11.01
C ASP A 25 -57.14 -13.04 -12.10
N VAL A 26 -58.38 -13.55 -12.03
CA VAL A 26 -59.63 -13.15 -12.76
C VAL A 26 -59.84 -13.55 -14.26
N GLN A 27 -60.32 -14.79 -14.45
CA GLN A 27 -61.65 -15.18 -15.00
C GLN A 27 -62.19 -14.76 -16.41
N GLU A 28 -62.34 -15.78 -17.31
CA GLU A 28 -63.36 -16.01 -18.41
C GLU A 28 -63.52 -15.00 -19.59
N PRO A 29 -64.22 -15.34 -20.71
CA PRO A 29 -64.76 -16.64 -21.23
C PRO A 29 -63.99 -17.11 -22.51
N SER A 30 -64.37 -18.07 -23.39
CA SER A 30 -65.67 -18.64 -23.83
C SER A 30 -65.54 -19.95 -24.66
N SER A 31 -66.66 -20.72 -24.73
CA SER A 31 -67.19 -21.66 -25.77
C SER A 31 -66.30 -22.21 -26.91
N ASP A 32 -66.50 -23.43 -27.44
CA ASP A 32 -67.79 -24.02 -27.88
C ASP A 32 -67.74 -25.57 -28.12
N SER A 33 -68.92 -26.17 -28.36
CA SER A 33 -69.22 -27.54 -28.84
C SER A 33 -68.97 -28.69 -27.83
N VAL A 34 -69.97 -29.40 -27.26
CA VAL A 34 -71.12 -30.15 -27.85
C VAL A 34 -70.60 -31.42 -28.57
N GLN A 35 -71.05 -32.66 -28.31
CA GLN A 35 -72.37 -33.14 -27.83
C GLN A 35 -72.23 -34.49 -27.07
N ASP A 36 -73.10 -34.77 -26.10
CA ASP A 36 -73.91 -36.00 -26.13
C ASP A 36 -75.12 -35.92 -25.17
N VAL A 37 -76.15 -36.75 -25.37
CA VAL A 37 -77.51 -36.50 -24.86
C VAL A 37 -78.06 -37.58 -23.92
N GLU A 38 -78.76 -37.08 -22.88
CA GLU A 38 -79.93 -37.59 -22.15
C GLU A 38 -80.67 -38.85 -22.69
N PRO A 39 -81.41 -39.62 -21.83
CA PRO A 39 -82.72 -39.10 -21.39
C PRO A 39 -83.27 -39.58 -20.00
N VAL A 40 -84.09 -38.72 -19.33
CA VAL A 40 -85.50 -38.99 -18.87
C VAL A 40 -85.73 -40.24 -17.96
N VAL A 41 -86.36 -40.24 -16.76
CA VAL A 41 -87.33 -39.35 -16.05
C VAL A 41 -87.41 -39.80 -14.55
N VAL A 42 -87.97 -39.10 -13.53
CA VAL A 42 -87.98 -37.68 -13.10
C VAL A 42 -88.64 -37.56 -11.68
N THR A 43 -88.48 -36.41 -11.02
CA THR A 43 -89.21 -35.81 -9.86
C THR A 43 -89.31 -36.45 -8.46
N ASP A 44 -88.80 -35.67 -7.50
CA ASP A 44 -89.41 -35.12 -6.27
C ASP A 44 -89.91 -35.95 -5.06
N ASP A 45 -89.48 -35.44 -3.90
CA ASP A 45 -90.15 -35.28 -2.60
C ASP A 45 -91.67 -35.47 -2.49
N ALA A 46 -92.10 -36.10 -1.37
CA ALA A 46 -92.73 -35.39 -0.25
C ALA A 46 -93.00 -36.31 0.97
N VAL A 47 -93.21 -35.71 2.15
CA VAL A 47 -93.59 -36.38 3.42
C VAL A 47 -94.96 -35.86 3.92
N ASP A 48 -95.77 -36.76 4.49
CA ASP A 48 -97.10 -36.53 5.10
C ASP A 48 -98.20 -35.91 4.20
N GLY A 49 -99.49 -36.09 4.46
CA GLY A 49 -100.16 -36.85 5.53
C GLY A 49 -101.54 -36.23 5.84
N GLY A 50 -102.64 -36.78 5.28
CA GLY A 50 -103.92 -36.05 5.19
C GLY A 50 -105.20 -36.86 4.95
N ASP A 51 -105.52 -37.76 5.87
CA ASP A 51 -106.86 -38.26 6.29
C ASP A 51 -108.16 -38.02 5.44
N LYS A 52 -108.86 -39.15 5.14
CA LYS A 52 -110.33 -39.40 5.03
C LYS A 52 -111.18 -39.21 3.74
N ALA A 53 -112.22 -40.07 3.69
CA ALA A 53 -113.41 -40.19 2.82
C ALA A 53 -113.17 -40.61 1.34
N ASP A 54 -113.50 -41.82 0.83
CA ASP A 54 -114.73 -42.67 0.89
C ASP A 54 -115.85 -42.15 -0.05
N SER A 55 -116.56 -42.89 -0.91
CA SER A 55 -116.78 -44.34 -1.19
C SER A 55 -117.22 -44.50 -2.69
N GLN A 56 -117.36 -45.62 -3.41
CA GLN A 56 -116.88 -47.03 -3.41
C GLN A 56 -117.62 -47.82 -4.54
N THR A 57 -117.03 -48.81 -5.24
CA THR A 57 -117.78 -49.82 -6.05
C THR A 57 -117.02 -51.15 -6.28
N ALA A 58 -117.69 -52.26 -5.92
CA ALA A 58 -117.54 -53.70 -6.28
C ALA A 58 -116.24 -54.23 -6.96
N ALA A 59 -115.43 -55.16 -6.41
CA ALA A 59 -115.70 -56.52 -5.86
C ALA A 59 -115.98 -57.62 -6.95
N PRO A 60 -115.81 -58.95 -6.67
CA PRO A 60 -114.66 -59.73 -7.16
C PRO A 60 -115.06 -61.07 -7.87
N PRO A 61 -114.14 -62.04 -8.16
CA PRO A 61 -113.68 -63.03 -7.15
C PRO A 61 -112.22 -63.58 -7.35
N ARG A 62 -111.74 -64.41 -6.40
CA ARG A 62 -110.66 -65.42 -6.61
C ARG A 62 -111.33 -66.75 -7.01
N PRO A 63 -110.67 -67.73 -7.69
CA PRO A 63 -109.84 -68.74 -6.98
C PRO A 63 -108.68 -69.40 -7.80
N HIS A 64 -108.16 -70.52 -7.29
CA HIS A 64 -107.37 -71.60 -7.92
C HIS A 64 -105.81 -71.55 -7.90
N THR A 65 -105.26 -72.53 -7.18
CA THR A 65 -104.00 -73.22 -7.46
C THR A 65 -104.13 -74.12 -8.70
N GLU A 66 -103.09 -74.25 -9.53
CA GLU A 66 -102.86 -75.42 -10.40
C GLU A 66 -101.37 -75.83 -10.40
N SER A 67 -101.07 -77.07 -10.80
CA SER A 67 -99.75 -77.73 -10.60
C SER A 67 -98.91 -77.79 -11.88
N GLY A 68 -97.76 -77.10 -11.90
CA GLY A 68 -96.76 -77.17 -12.99
C GLY A 68 -95.50 -77.97 -12.62
N ARG A 69 -95.55 -79.31 -12.65
CA ARG A 69 -94.37 -80.18 -12.33
C ARG A 69 -93.17 -80.03 -13.28
N GLY A 70 -93.31 -79.30 -14.39
CA GLY A 70 -92.20 -78.89 -15.27
C GLY A 70 -91.49 -77.58 -14.86
N VAL A 71 -92.11 -76.73 -14.04
CA VAL A 71 -91.47 -75.47 -13.60
C VAL A 71 -90.32 -75.76 -12.62
N GLY A 72 -90.49 -76.77 -11.75
CA GLY A 72 -89.46 -77.18 -10.80
C GLY A 72 -88.19 -77.74 -11.45
N THR A 73 -88.29 -78.45 -12.58
CA THR A 73 -87.11 -78.95 -13.31
C THR A 73 -86.40 -77.83 -14.07
N ILE A 74 -87.15 -76.89 -14.66
CA ILE A 74 -86.57 -75.68 -15.29
C ILE A 74 -85.85 -74.83 -14.23
N ALA A 75 -86.46 -74.60 -13.07
CA ALA A 75 -85.84 -73.87 -11.96
C ALA A 75 -84.57 -74.57 -11.43
N LEU A 76 -84.58 -75.90 -11.34
CA LEU A 76 -83.40 -76.69 -10.92
C LEU A 76 -82.26 -76.59 -11.95
N ILE A 77 -82.56 -76.69 -13.25
CA ILE A 77 -81.55 -76.50 -14.31
C ILE A 77 -80.98 -75.08 -14.27
N LEU A 78 -81.83 -74.07 -14.11
CA LEU A 78 -81.41 -72.66 -13.98
C LEU A 78 -80.51 -72.45 -12.76
N ALA A 79 -80.85 -73.04 -11.61
CA ALA A 79 -80.01 -73.00 -10.41
C ALA A 79 -78.63 -73.66 -10.61
N VAL A 80 -78.56 -74.80 -11.30
CA VAL A 80 -77.28 -75.46 -11.63
C VAL A 80 -76.45 -74.59 -12.58
N VAL A 81 -77.06 -74.00 -13.61
CA VAL A 81 -76.37 -73.06 -14.53
C VAL A 81 -75.88 -71.82 -13.78
N ALA A 82 -76.68 -71.28 -12.86
CA ALA A 82 -76.28 -70.15 -12.02
C ALA A 82 -75.07 -70.50 -11.13
N CYS A 83 -75.05 -71.66 -10.48
CA CYS A 83 -73.90 -72.12 -9.71
C CYS A 83 -72.64 -72.26 -10.57
N ILE A 84 -72.73 -72.85 -11.78
CA ILE A 84 -71.60 -72.98 -12.70
C ILE A 84 -71.11 -71.60 -13.15
N ALA A 85 -72.02 -70.67 -13.46
CA ALA A 85 -71.68 -69.29 -13.82
C ALA A 85 -70.98 -68.56 -12.66
N THR A 86 -71.45 -68.72 -11.42
CA THR A 86 -70.81 -68.14 -10.23
C THR A 86 -69.40 -68.68 -10.00
N VAL A 87 -69.20 -70.01 -10.11
CA VAL A 87 -67.87 -70.63 -9.98
C VAL A 87 -66.93 -70.17 -11.10
N TYR A 88 -67.41 -70.08 -12.34
CA TYR A 88 -66.61 -69.57 -13.46
C TYR A 88 -66.27 -68.09 -13.32
N MET A 89 -67.21 -67.26 -12.87
CA MET A 89 -67.00 -65.84 -12.61
C MET A 89 -66.02 -65.62 -11.45
N TRP A 90 -66.10 -66.42 -10.38
CA TRP A 90 -65.13 -66.42 -9.29
C TRP A 90 -63.73 -66.85 -9.77
N TYR A 91 -63.62 -67.92 -10.56
CA TYR A 91 -62.34 -68.35 -11.14
C TYR A 91 -61.71 -67.26 -12.04
N ARG A 92 -62.52 -66.60 -12.87
CA ARG A 92 -62.07 -65.46 -13.70
C ARG A 92 -61.63 -64.28 -12.84
N PHE A 93 -62.33 -63.99 -11.75
CA PHE A 93 -61.99 -62.91 -10.82
C PHE A 93 -60.71 -63.19 -10.02
N ASP A 94 -60.55 -64.41 -9.50
CA ASP A 94 -59.34 -64.84 -8.76
C ASP A 94 -58.09 -64.80 -9.64
N VAL A 95 -58.18 -65.29 -10.89
CA VAL A 95 -57.09 -65.18 -11.87
C VAL A 95 -56.76 -63.71 -12.18
N GLN A 96 -57.77 -62.85 -12.33
CA GLN A 96 -57.55 -61.41 -12.57
C GLN A 96 -56.92 -60.70 -11.37
N ALA A 97 -57.33 -61.05 -10.15
CA ALA A 97 -56.79 -60.50 -8.90
C ALA A 97 -55.32 -60.88 -8.70
N ARG A 98 -54.93 -62.12 -9.02
CA ARG A 98 -53.51 -62.55 -9.02
C ARG A 98 -52.66 -61.73 -9.99
N HIS A 99 -53.13 -61.51 -11.21
CA HIS A 99 -52.41 -60.66 -12.18
C HIS A 99 -52.29 -59.20 -11.69
N GLN A 100 -53.30 -58.65 -11.02
CA GLN A 100 -53.20 -57.32 -10.41
C GLN A 100 -52.20 -57.27 -9.24
N GLN A 101 -52.10 -58.34 -8.43
CA GLN A 101 -51.09 -58.47 -7.38
C GLN A 101 -49.68 -58.58 -7.97
N GLU A 102 -49.49 -59.36 -9.04
CA GLU A 102 -48.20 -59.47 -9.73
C GLU A 102 -47.75 -58.14 -10.37
N ILE A 103 -48.67 -57.42 -11.03
CA ILE A 103 -48.38 -56.09 -11.61
C ILE A 103 -48.06 -55.06 -10.53
N SER A 104 -48.83 -55.00 -9.44
CA SER A 104 -48.56 -54.04 -8.35
C SER A 104 -47.27 -54.37 -7.59
N ALA A 105 -46.95 -55.64 -7.37
CA ALA A 105 -45.67 -56.06 -6.82
C ALA A 105 -44.49 -55.75 -7.75
N ALA A 106 -44.66 -55.93 -9.07
CA ALA A 106 -43.65 -55.59 -10.07
C ALA A 106 -43.38 -54.08 -10.14
N ASN A 107 -44.44 -53.26 -10.09
CA ASN A 107 -44.32 -51.80 -10.04
C ASN A 107 -43.59 -51.35 -8.77
N LEU A 108 -44.00 -51.83 -7.59
CA LEU A 108 -43.35 -51.49 -6.32
C LEU A 108 -41.88 -51.92 -6.28
N ALA A 109 -41.54 -53.07 -6.87
CA ALA A 109 -40.16 -53.53 -7.04
C ALA A 109 -39.37 -52.76 -8.13
N GLY A 110 -40.04 -52.04 -9.01
CA GLY A 110 -39.46 -51.06 -9.94
C GLY A 110 -39.15 -49.74 -9.23
N ASP A 111 -40.12 -49.18 -8.52
CA ASP A 111 -39.98 -47.93 -7.76
C ASP A 111 -38.88 -48.05 -6.70
N LEU A 112 -38.83 -49.17 -5.96
CA LEU A 112 -37.75 -49.46 -5.02
C LEU A 112 -36.36 -49.46 -5.68
N LYS A 113 -36.23 -49.99 -6.91
CA LYS A 113 -34.95 -49.94 -7.64
C LYS A 113 -34.59 -48.51 -8.02
N ALA A 114 -35.54 -47.77 -8.60
CA ALA A 114 -35.34 -46.37 -8.99
C ALA A 114 -34.92 -45.48 -7.80
N VAL A 115 -35.52 -45.69 -6.62
CA VAL A 115 -35.12 -45.01 -5.37
C VAL A 115 -33.73 -45.44 -4.89
N THR A 116 -33.37 -46.72 -4.96
CA THR A 116 -31.99 -47.14 -4.60
C THR A 116 -30.93 -46.67 -5.59
N GLU A 117 -31.29 -46.46 -6.86
CA GLU A 117 -30.37 -45.95 -7.88
C GLU A 117 -30.19 -44.44 -7.77
N SER A 118 -31.26 -43.67 -7.54
CA SER A 118 -31.17 -42.23 -7.28
C SER A 118 -30.44 -41.93 -5.96
N ALA A 119 -30.66 -42.72 -4.91
CA ALA A 119 -29.89 -42.61 -3.66
C ALA A 119 -28.38 -42.80 -3.88
N ARG A 120 -27.97 -43.82 -4.65
CA ARG A 120 -26.57 -44.06 -5.03
C ARG A 120 -25.99 -42.99 -5.96
N ALA A 121 -26.83 -42.34 -6.77
CA ALA A 121 -26.40 -41.21 -7.59
C ALA A 121 -26.11 -39.98 -6.70
N LEU A 122 -26.97 -39.71 -5.70
CA LEU A 122 -26.79 -38.65 -4.72
C LEU A 122 -25.55 -38.87 -3.83
N GLU A 123 -25.33 -40.11 -3.37
CA GLU A 123 -24.15 -40.54 -2.61
C GLU A 123 -22.86 -40.23 -3.39
N LYS A 124 -22.77 -40.68 -4.65
CA LYS A 124 -21.62 -40.36 -5.53
C LYS A 124 -21.46 -38.86 -5.80
N GLN A 125 -22.55 -38.11 -5.90
CA GLN A 125 -22.49 -36.65 -6.06
C GLN A 125 -21.91 -35.98 -4.81
N GLN A 126 -22.28 -36.46 -3.61
CA GLN A 126 -21.73 -35.99 -2.33
C GLN A 126 -20.24 -36.35 -2.17
N ASP A 127 -19.83 -37.55 -2.61
CA ASP A 127 -18.40 -37.95 -2.66
C ASP A 127 -17.60 -37.03 -3.59
N VAL A 128 -18.11 -36.74 -4.78
CA VAL A 128 -17.46 -35.83 -5.74
C VAL A 128 -17.38 -34.40 -5.20
N LEU A 129 -18.43 -33.90 -4.55
CA LEU A 129 -18.43 -32.56 -3.94
C LEU A 129 -17.48 -32.46 -2.76
N SER A 130 -17.43 -33.47 -1.88
CA SER A 130 -16.50 -33.47 -0.73
C SER A 130 -15.04 -33.62 -1.16
N ALA A 131 -14.74 -34.44 -2.17
CA ALA A 131 -13.41 -34.53 -2.77
C ALA A 131 -13.01 -33.22 -3.50
N ALA A 132 -13.94 -32.54 -4.16
CA ALA A 132 -13.70 -31.24 -4.77
C ALA A 132 -13.42 -30.15 -3.71
N GLN A 133 -14.18 -30.13 -2.61
CA GLN A 133 -13.97 -29.24 -1.47
C GLN A 133 -12.59 -29.48 -0.82
N GLN A 134 -12.25 -30.73 -0.51
CA GLN A 134 -10.94 -31.08 0.07
C GLN A 134 -9.78 -30.65 -0.84
N LYS A 135 -9.94 -30.77 -2.16
CA LYS A 135 -8.94 -30.29 -3.13
C LYS A 135 -8.84 -28.77 -3.17
N LEU A 136 -9.97 -28.05 -3.06
CA LEU A 136 -10.00 -26.59 -2.97
C LEU A 136 -9.30 -26.11 -1.70
N ASP A 137 -9.62 -26.70 -0.55
CA ASP A 137 -9.01 -26.39 0.74
C ASP A 137 -7.50 -26.66 0.73
N ALA A 138 -7.07 -27.82 0.23
CA ALA A 138 -5.64 -28.12 0.05
C ALA A 138 -4.92 -27.09 -0.85
N SER A 139 -5.58 -26.62 -1.92
CA SER A 139 -5.00 -25.59 -2.80
C SER A 139 -4.94 -24.20 -2.15
N GLN A 140 -5.90 -23.85 -1.29
CA GLN A 140 -5.85 -22.62 -0.49
C GLN A 140 -4.70 -22.68 0.54
N ASP A 141 -4.51 -23.84 1.16
CA ASP A 141 -3.43 -24.12 2.10
C ASP A 141 -2.04 -24.04 1.45
N GLU A 142 -1.90 -24.53 0.21
CA GLU A 142 -0.68 -24.44 -0.60
C GLU A 142 -0.40 -23.00 -1.02
N LEU A 143 -1.41 -22.27 -1.53
CA LEU A 143 -1.29 -20.86 -1.88
C LEU A 143 -0.93 -20.00 -0.65
N GLY A 144 -1.53 -20.27 0.52
CA GLY A 144 -1.22 -19.59 1.77
C GLY A 144 0.24 -19.76 2.19
N LYS A 145 0.79 -20.99 2.08
CA LYS A 145 2.21 -21.28 2.34
C LYS A 145 3.13 -20.57 1.37
N LEU A 146 2.83 -20.60 0.06
CA LEU A 146 3.62 -19.91 -0.97
C LEU A 146 3.60 -18.38 -0.81
N ILE A 147 2.47 -17.81 -0.38
CA ILE A 147 2.37 -16.37 -0.06
C ILE A 147 3.20 -16.03 1.17
N GLN A 148 3.14 -16.84 2.23
CA GLN A 148 3.93 -16.66 3.45
C GLN A 148 5.43 -16.76 3.19
N GLU A 149 5.89 -17.79 2.48
CA GLU A 149 7.30 -17.99 2.09
C GLU A 149 7.81 -16.83 1.22
N LYS A 150 7.00 -16.37 0.27
CA LYS A 150 7.36 -15.22 -0.59
C LYS A 150 7.36 -13.89 0.16
N LEU A 151 6.49 -13.73 1.17
CA LEU A 151 6.50 -12.55 2.04
C LEU A 151 7.72 -12.54 2.95
N GLU A 152 8.08 -13.69 3.53
CA GLU A 152 9.23 -13.82 4.43
C GLU A 152 10.56 -13.63 3.70
N SER A 153 10.73 -14.22 2.51
CA SER A 153 11.90 -14.01 1.65
C SER A 153 11.99 -12.59 1.07
N SER A 154 10.84 -11.94 0.81
CA SER A 154 10.81 -10.50 0.47
C SER A 154 11.28 -9.63 1.64
N VAL A 155 10.83 -9.94 2.87
CA VAL A 155 11.23 -9.23 4.09
C VAL A 155 12.70 -9.47 4.46
N SER A 156 13.25 -10.66 4.24
CA SER A 156 14.70 -10.90 4.43
C SER A 156 15.52 -10.11 3.41
N THR A 157 15.14 -10.18 2.13
CA THR A 157 15.77 -9.42 1.03
C THR A 157 15.75 -7.92 1.28
N LEU A 158 14.65 -7.38 1.81
CA LEU A 158 14.53 -5.97 2.19
C LEU A 158 15.44 -5.58 3.37
N ARG A 159 15.58 -6.45 4.38
CA ARG A 159 16.53 -6.24 5.49
C ARG A 159 17.98 -6.26 5.01
N GLU A 160 18.35 -7.25 4.20
CA GLU A 160 19.69 -7.36 3.62
C GLU A 160 20.05 -6.12 2.77
N GLN A 161 19.10 -5.61 1.97
CA GLN A 161 19.28 -4.35 1.25
C GLN A 161 19.40 -3.13 2.18
N GLN A 162 18.62 -3.07 3.26
CA GLN A 162 18.67 -1.98 4.22
C GLN A 162 19.99 -1.97 5.02
N GLU A 163 20.50 -3.14 5.42
CA GLU A 163 21.79 -3.31 6.09
C GLU A 163 22.96 -3.00 5.15
N ALA A 164 22.90 -3.44 3.89
CA ALA A 164 23.88 -3.09 2.87
C ALA A 164 23.89 -1.58 2.55
N LEU A 165 22.72 -0.94 2.53
CA LEU A 165 22.61 0.51 2.35
C LEU A 165 23.16 1.27 3.57
N ALA A 166 22.80 0.88 4.79
CA ALA A 166 23.35 1.49 6.01
C ALA A 166 24.88 1.31 6.10
N GLY A 167 25.39 0.12 5.76
CA GLY A 167 26.83 -0.18 5.74
C GLY A 167 27.59 0.57 4.65
N SER A 168 27.00 0.79 3.48
CA SER A 168 27.62 1.59 2.41
C SER A 168 27.61 3.09 2.74
N VAL A 169 26.53 3.63 3.30
CA VAL A 169 26.46 5.00 3.82
C VAL A 169 27.49 5.24 4.92
N SER A 170 27.62 4.31 5.88
CA SER A 170 28.63 4.39 6.94
C SER A 170 30.05 4.42 6.39
N LYS A 171 30.37 3.57 5.40
CA LYS A 171 31.66 3.57 4.71
C LYS A 171 31.93 4.86 3.92
N ILE A 172 30.89 5.45 3.31
CA ILE A 172 31.02 6.75 2.63
C ILE A 172 31.42 7.82 3.65
N TYR A 173 30.70 7.93 4.79
CA TYR A 173 31.08 8.86 5.86
C TYR A 173 32.51 8.62 6.36
N GLU A 174 32.89 7.39 6.71
CA GLU A 174 34.25 7.05 7.20
C GLU A 174 35.37 7.26 6.16
N SER A 175 35.01 7.30 4.86
CA SER A 175 35.95 7.63 3.77
C SER A 175 36.04 9.14 3.51
N MET A 176 34.93 9.88 3.67
CA MET A 176 34.90 11.33 3.51
C MET A 176 35.61 12.02 4.67
N ASP A 177 35.36 11.57 5.90
CA ASP A 177 35.96 12.08 7.14
C ASP A 177 37.50 12.05 7.05
N ARG A 178 38.07 10.86 6.79
CA ARG A 178 39.52 10.69 6.59
C ARG A 178 40.10 11.45 5.39
N SER A 179 39.30 11.70 4.34
CA SER A 179 39.72 12.45 3.15
C SER A 179 39.73 13.98 3.41
N ILE A 180 38.80 14.47 4.23
CA ILE A 180 38.77 15.86 4.69
C ILE A 180 39.97 16.13 5.61
N ASP A 181 40.26 15.20 6.53
CA ASP A 181 41.42 15.27 7.42
C ASP A 181 42.76 15.24 6.67
N SER A 182 42.93 14.32 5.69
CA SER A 182 44.17 14.25 4.92
C SER A 182 44.40 15.51 4.09
N TRP A 183 43.36 15.98 3.37
CA TRP A 183 43.47 17.22 2.58
C TRP A 183 43.76 18.45 3.45
N ALA A 184 43.14 18.56 4.63
CA ALA A 184 43.36 19.68 5.53
C ALA A 184 44.77 19.65 6.17
N LEU A 185 45.34 18.46 6.40
CA LEU A 185 46.75 18.30 6.81
C LEU A 185 47.72 18.69 5.69
N GLU A 186 47.44 18.33 4.45
CA GLU A 186 48.23 18.68 3.26
C GLU A 186 48.20 20.20 3.00
N GLU A 187 47.06 20.86 3.21
CA GLU A 187 46.92 22.32 3.19
C GLU A 187 47.76 22.99 4.31
N VAL A 188 47.74 22.45 5.54
CA VAL A 188 48.61 22.93 6.64
C VAL A 188 50.09 22.78 6.28
N GLU A 189 50.50 21.63 5.74
CA GLU A 189 51.89 21.41 5.33
C GLU A 189 52.32 22.41 4.23
N GLN A 190 51.42 22.73 3.29
CA GLN A 190 51.67 23.70 2.24
C GLN A 190 51.75 25.14 2.76
N LEU A 191 50.89 25.53 3.70
CA LEU A 191 50.95 26.83 4.38
C LEU A 191 52.26 27.00 5.16
N LEU A 192 52.71 25.94 5.87
CA LEU A 192 53.99 25.92 6.58
C LEU A 192 55.18 26.02 5.62
N ARG A 193 55.15 25.32 4.48
CA ARG A 193 56.15 25.49 3.41
C ARG A 193 56.22 26.93 2.91
N MET A 194 55.08 27.55 2.62
CA MET A 194 55.02 28.93 2.13
C MET A 194 55.48 29.96 3.18
N ALA A 195 55.15 29.76 4.46
CA ALA A 195 55.62 30.58 5.57
C ALA A 195 57.14 30.46 5.79
N ASN A 196 57.68 29.24 5.71
CA ASN A 196 59.12 29.02 5.82
C ASN A 196 59.87 29.67 4.63
N GLN A 197 59.34 29.55 3.41
CA GLN A 197 59.96 30.11 2.20
C GLN A 197 59.92 31.64 2.17
N SER A 198 58.86 32.30 2.65
CA SER A 198 58.82 33.77 2.73
C SER A 198 59.84 34.33 3.73
N VAL A 199 60.01 33.69 4.88
CA VAL A 199 61.03 34.06 5.88
C VAL A 199 62.46 33.78 5.37
N SER A 200 62.71 32.57 4.85
CA SER A 200 64.08 32.12 4.52
C SER A 200 64.62 32.64 3.20
N LEU A 201 63.76 32.84 2.19
CA LEU A 201 64.18 33.23 0.84
C LEU A 201 63.93 34.71 0.52
N ALA A 202 62.86 35.31 1.06
CA ALA A 202 62.49 36.70 0.80
C ALA A 202 62.77 37.64 1.98
N GLY A 203 63.01 37.11 3.19
CA GLY A 203 63.12 37.90 4.41
C GLY A 203 61.79 38.53 4.86
N ASP A 204 60.65 38.11 4.30
CA ASP A 204 59.34 38.65 4.63
C ASP A 204 58.79 38.00 5.91
N ILE A 205 59.22 38.55 7.05
CA ILE A 205 58.75 38.18 8.38
C ILE A 205 57.24 38.39 8.52
N LYS A 206 56.62 39.33 7.79
CA LYS A 206 55.18 39.59 7.87
C LYS A 206 54.37 38.53 7.12
N GLY A 207 54.77 38.21 5.90
CA GLY A 207 54.22 37.08 5.13
C GLY A 207 54.40 35.75 5.87
N GLY A 208 55.55 35.55 6.52
CA GLY A 208 55.81 34.40 7.40
C GLY A 208 54.82 34.29 8.56
N ILE A 209 54.63 35.38 9.32
CA ILE A 209 53.67 35.44 10.43
C ILE A 209 52.24 35.12 9.95
N ILE A 210 51.81 35.70 8.82
CA ILE A 210 50.46 35.46 8.26
C ILE A 210 50.27 33.99 7.87
N GLY A 211 51.29 33.37 7.25
CA GLY A 211 51.24 31.95 6.88
C GLY A 211 51.16 31.01 8.10
N LEU A 212 51.93 31.29 9.15
CA LEU A 212 51.89 30.53 10.41
C LEU A 212 50.55 30.71 11.15
N GLU A 213 49.97 31.91 11.16
CA GLU A 213 48.65 32.16 11.77
C GLU A 213 47.53 31.45 11.01
N LEU A 214 47.62 31.37 9.68
CA LEU A 214 46.66 30.62 8.87
C LEU A 214 46.81 29.11 9.08
N ALA A 215 48.03 28.60 9.24
CA ALA A 215 48.30 27.20 9.58
C ALA A 215 47.78 26.83 10.98
N ASP A 216 48.01 27.64 12.02
CA ASP A 216 47.47 27.38 13.36
C ASP A 216 45.94 27.46 13.40
N LYS A 217 45.34 28.39 12.65
CA LYS A 217 43.88 28.44 12.47
C LYS A 217 43.35 27.16 11.83
N ARG A 218 44.00 26.65 10.77
CA ARG A 218 43.57 25.43 10.08
C ARG A 218 43.75 24.17 10.95
N LEU A 219 44.83 24.10 11.74
CA LEU A 219 45.01 23.07 12.78
C LEU A 219 43.97 23.16 13.90
N THR A 220 43.52 24.37 14.26
CA THR A 220 42.44 24.58 15.23
C THR A 220 41.09 24.11 14.70
N GLU A 221 40.82 24.35 13.41
CA GLU A 221 39.61 23.85 12.74
C GLU A 221 39.56 22.31 12.67
N LEU A 222 40.71 21.64 12.60
CA LEU A 222 40.81 20.18 12.59
C LEU A 222 40.53 19.53 13.95
N GLY A 223 40.85 20.23 15.05
CA GLY A 223 40.61 19.75 16.42
C GLY A 223 41.40 18.50 16.87
N ASN A 224 42.18 17.86 16.00
CA ASN A 224 42.88 16.60 16.27
C ASN A 224 43.92 16.74 17.42
N PRO A 225 43.79 15.97 18.53
CA PRO A 225 44.72 16.01 19.66
C PRO A 225 46.18 15.66 19.34
N GLU A 226 46.45 14.83 18.33
CA GLU A 226 47.82 14.41 17.99
C GLU A 226 48.66 15.57 17.42
N LEU A 227 47.99 16.57 16.83
CA LEU A 227 48.65 17.74 16.22
C LEU A 227 48.95 18.87 17.22
N LEU A 228 48.62 18.70 18.51
CA LEU A 228 48.85 19.72 19.55
C LEU A 228 50.33 20.09 19.72
N GLU A 229 51.26 19.16 19.52
CA GLU A 229 52.70 19.47 19.58
C GLU A 229 53.14 20.31 18.36
N VAL A 230 52.57 20.07 17.18
CA VAL A 230 52.82 20.92 15.99
C VAL A 230 52.34 22.34 16.24
N ARG A 231 51.14 22.50 16.82
CA ARG A 231 50.63 23.82 17.25
C ARG A 231 51.54 24.49 18.29
N ARG A 232 52.08 23.73 19.25
CA ARG A 232 53.03 24.25 20.26
C ARG A 232 54.33 24.76 19.64
N LEU A 233 54.83 24.09 18.60
CA LEU A 233 55.99 24.54 17.82
C LEU A 233 55.67 25.81 17.03
N ILE A 234 54.55 25.85 16.29
CA ILE A 234 54.11 27.03 15.52
C ILE A 234 53.94 28.26 16.42
N ALA A 235 53.34 28.10 17.61
CA ALA A 235 53.20 29.18 18.58
C ALA A 235 54.56 29.71 19.09
N GLY A 236 55.55 28.83 19.28
CA GLY A 236 56.92 29.20 19.63
C GLY A 236 57.66 29.91 18.49
N GLU A 237 57.43 29.52 17.24
CA GLU A 237 58.02 30.15 16.06
C GLU A 237 57.41 31.53 15.78
N LEU A 238 56.08 31.65 15.89
CA LEU A 238 55.36 32.94 15.88
C LEU A 238 55.87 33.90 16.96
N GLY A 239 56.15 33.40 18.16
CA GLY A 239 56.73 34.20 19.24
C GLY A 239 58.11 34.76 18.89
N GLN A 240 58.97 33.95 18.26
CA GLN A 240 60.30 34.37 17.81
C GLN A 240 60.23 35.39 16.68
N LEU A 241 59.43 35.14 15.63
CA LEU A 241 59.25 36.05 14.50
C LEU A 241 58.67 37.41 14.94
N LYS A 242 57.70 37.41 15.85
CA LYS A 242 57.13 38.63 16.44
C LYS A 242 58.10 39.37 17.36
N ALA A 243 59.06 38.69 17.99
CA ALA A 243 60.13 39.34 18.74
C ALA A 243 61.15 40.02 17.81
N VAL A 244 61.56 39.37 16.72
CA VAL A 244 62.50 39.95 15.74
C VAL A 244 61.94 41.21 15.08
N ASN A 245 60.66 41.19 14.66
CA ASN A 245 59.99 42.36 14.07
C ASN A 245 59.77 43.52 15.09
N GLN A 246 59.96 43.30 16.39
CA GLN A 246 59.88 44.34 17.43
C GLN A 246 61.24 44.98 17.77
N ALA A 247 62.31 44.67 17.03
CA ALA A 247 63.54 45.45 17.09
C ALA A 247 63.28 46.89 16.62
N ASP A 248 63.31 47.85 17.54
CA ASP A 248 62.92 49.25 17.34
C ASP A 248 63.89 50.01 16.41
N LEU A 249 63.74 49.83 15.09
CA LEU A 249 64.49 50.56 14.06
C LEU A 249 64.35 52.09 14.21
N PRO A 250 63.16 52.68 14.49
CA PRO A 250 63.05 54.10 14.81
C PRO A 250 63.92 54.53 16.00
N GLY A 251 63.87 53.84 17.14
CA GLY A 251 64.67 54.16 18.33
C GLY A 251 66.18 53.96 18.10
N ILE A 252 66.57 52.97 17.30
CA ILE A 252 67.96 52.78 16.86
C ILE A 252 68.40 53.93 15.95
N ALA A 253 67.55 54.36 15.01
CA ALA A 253 67.82 55.50 14.12
C ALA A 253 67.94 56.82 14.90
N PHE A 254 67.07 57.07 15.89
CA PHE A 254 67.17 58.24 16.78
C PHE A 254 68.44 58.20 17.64
N ARG A 255 68.85 57.03 18.16
CA ARG A 255 70.14 56.87 18.86
C ARG A 255 71.33 57.14 17.95
N LEU A 256 71.28 56.65 16.72
CA LEU A 256 72.34 56.88 15.72
C LEU A 256 72.44 58.36 15.32
N ALA A 257 71.30 59.02 15.08
CA ALA A 257 71.23 60.46 14.82
C ALA A 257 71.77 61.29 16.02
N GLY A 258 71.47 60.87 17.25
CA GLY A 258 72.03 61.47 18.47
C GLY A 258 73.55 61.32 18.54
N ILE A 259 74.10 60.16 18.17
CA ILE A 259 75.55 59.94 18.10
C ILE A 259 76.17 60.85 17.04
N ILE A 260 75.61 60.90 15.82
CA ILE A 260 76.09 61.77 14.73
C ILE A 260 76.13 63.24 15.19
N ALA A 261 75.04 63.75 15.80
CA ALA A 261 74.97 65.11 16.32
C ALA A 261 75.90 65.41 17.53
N THR A 262 76.53 64.39 18.11
CA THR A 262 77.63 64.54 19.08
C THR A 262 79.01 64.43 18.43
N VAL A 263 79.17 63.70 17.32
CA VAL A 263 80.45 63.60 16.58
C VAL A 263 80.88 64.97 16.04
N ASP A 264 79.94 65.76 15.50
CA ASP A 264 80.16 67.16 15.07
C ASP A 264 80.58 68.11 16.21
N LYS A 265 80.59 67.63 17.46
CA LYS A 265 80.92 68.41 18.67
C LYS A 265 82.10 67.84 19.45
N LEU A 266 82.80 66.81 18.96
CA LEU A 266 84.11 66.47 19.52
C LEU A 266 85.12 67.58 19.17
N PRO A 267 85.79 68.20 20.16
CA PRO A 267 86.83 69.18 19.86
C PRO A 267 88.01 68.50 19.15
N LEU A 268 88.47 69.09 18.05
CA LEU A 268 89.68 68.65 17.38
C LEU A 268 90.87 68.90 18.31
N VAL A 269 91.48 67.81 18.81
CA VAL A 269 92.64 67.88 19.72
C VAL A 269 93.92 68.18 18.94
N ASN A 270 94.01 69.38 18.36
CA ASN A 270 95.22 70.04 17.85
C ASN A 270 94.93 71.47 17.31
N GLU A 271 94.33 72.35 18.11
CA GLU A 271 94.22 73.79 17.78
C GLU A 271 94.43 74.62 19.07
N PRO A 272 95.54 75.38 19.21
CA PRO A 272 95.83 76.15 20.43
C PRO A 272 95.12 77.53 20.44
N ASP A 273 94.93 78.06 21.65
CA ASP A 273 94.14 79.27 21.98
C ASP A 273 94.10 80.41 20.94
N ARG A 274 92.88 80.81 20.57
CA ARG A 274 92.58 82.17 20.09
C ARG A 274 91.57 82.84 21.03
N PRO A 275 91.91 83.98 21.66
CA PRO A 275 91.02 84.65 22.61
C PRO A 275 89.72 85.17 21.97
N VAL A 276 88.65 85.16 22.76
CA VAL A 276 87.36 85.79 22.40
C VAL A 276 87.49 87.31 22.48
N ALA A 277 87.18 88.00 21.38
CA ALA A 277 86.98 89.45 21.36
C ALA A 277 85.50 89.75 21.06
N ALA A 278 84.79 90.33 22.03
CA ALA A 278 83.42 90.80 21.82
C ALA A 278 83.44 92.12 21.03
N GLY A 279 82.68 92.20 19.94
CA GLY A 279 82.52 93.40 19.13
C GLY A 279 81.08 93.55 18.65
N SER A 280 80.40 94.58 19.15
CA SER A 280 78.98 94.84 18.86
C SER A 280 78.81 95.90 17.77
N SER A 281 78.14 95.56 16.67
CA SER A 281 77.67 96.54 15.69
C SER A 281 76.53 96.02 14.83
N GLN A 282 75.29 96.42 15.14
CA GLN A 282 74.27 96.65 14.12
C GLN A 282 74.59 98.02 13.48
N PRO A 283 74.40 98.19 12.16
CA PRO A 283 73.16 98.85 11.73
C PRO A 283 72.56 98.28 10.43
N ALA A 284 71.31 98.65 10.19
CA ALA A 284 70.65 98.63 8.87
C ALA A 284 70.82 100.03 8.20
N PRO A 285 70.37 100.33 6.96
CA PRO A 285 69.38 99.58 6.17
C PRO A 285 69.66 99.55 4.64
N ASP A 286 68.56 99.35 3.89
CA ASP A 286 68.28 99.76 2.50
C ASP A 286 68.53 98.78 1.33
N ALA A 287 67.61 98.95 0.38
CA ALA A 287 67.24 98.11 -0.75
C ALA A 287 68.31 97.94 -1.85
N GLU A 288 68.24 96.81 -2.56
CA GLU A 288 67.91 96.73 -4.00
C GLU A 288 68.26 95.33 -4.58
N GLU A 289 67.27 94.45 -4.78
CA GLU A 289 67.22 93.55 -5.96
C GLU A 289 65.84 92.85 -6.13
N ASN A 290 64.78 93.66 -6.25
CA ASN A 290 63.53 93.20 -6.90
C ASN A 290 63.70 93.35 -8.43
N MET A 291 64.56 92.52 -9.01
CA MET A 291 64.78 92.41 -10.45
C MET A 291 65.26 90.98 -10.77
N TRP A 292 65.19 90.60 -12.05
CA TRP A 292 65.49 89.25 -12.56
C TRP A 292 64.44 88.16 -12.26
N MET A 293 63.33 88.26 -13.01
CA MET A 293 62.49 87.14 -13.51
C MET A 293 61.55 86.46 -12.49
N GLU A 294 60.21 86.44 -12.63
CA GLU A 294 59.27 87.09 -13.55
C GLU A 294 59.63 87.08 -15.06
N ALA A 295 60.04 85.91 -15.56
CA ALA A 295 60.18 85.62 -16.99
C ALA A 295 60.02 84.11 -17.23
N GLY A 296 58.77 83.61 -17.18
CA GLY A 296 58.51 82.17 -17.27
C GLY A 296 57.07 81.72 -17.03
N GLN A 297 56.08 82.53 -17.41
CA GLN A 297 54.67 82.14 -17.36
C GLN A 297 53.89 82.70 -18.56
N ASP A 298 53.87 81.90 -19.64
CA ASP A 298 52.90 81.84 -20.75
C ASP A 298 53.02 80.44 -21.39
#